data_AF-A0A3D3BKF9-F1
#
_entry.id   AF-A0A3D3BKF9-F1
#
_cell.length_a   1.000
_cell.length_b   1.000
_cell.length_c   1.000
_cell.angle_alpha   90.00
_cell.angle_beta   90.00
_cell.angle_gamma   90.00
#
_symmetry.space_group_name_H-M   'P 1'
#
loop_
_entity.id
_entity.type
_entity.pdbx_description
1 polymer ?
#
loop_
_entity_poly.entity_id
_entity_poly.type
_entity_poly.pdbx_seq_one_letter_code
_entity_poly.pdbx_strand_id
1 'polypeptide(L)'
;MKFLGLAICLGIITGAAVTVGSHLFFDLNSLVFVLGGATGFLVMKNDPEKYVVNFGEGAVYFGWLGTLIGLISITGDRFSAWGDGDKMGPALAVAMLTILYGYSLKLITIALAQDLKPVKE
;
A
#
# COMPACT_ATOMS: atom_id res chain seq x y z
N MET A 1 -22.85 5.12 -5.62
CA MET A 1 -21.81 5.68 -6.51
C MET A 1 -20.39 5.35 -6.03
N LYS A 2 -19.99 5.63 -4.78
CA LYS A 2 -18.62 5.39 -4.26
C LYS A 2 -18.12 3.94 -4.42
N PHE A 3 -18.93 2.96 -4.00
CA PHE A 3 -18.57 1.53 -4.12
C PHE A 3 -18.47 1.04 -5.57
N LEU A 4 -19.23 1.63 -6.50
CA LEU A 4 -19.10 1.33 -7.93
C LEU A 4 -17.75 1.83 -8.46
N GLY A 5 -17.35 3.05 -8.10
CA GLY A 5 -16.03 3.59 -8.43
C GLY A 5 -14.90 2.73 -7.85
N LEU A 6 -15.01 2.33 -6.59
CA LEU A 6 -14.06 1.40 -5.96
C LEU A 6 -13.96 0.08 -6.72
N ALA A 7 -15.10 -0.52 -7.08
CA ALA A 7 -15.13 -1.78 -7.82
C ALA A 7 -14.44 -1.67 -9.19
N ILE A 8 -14.58 -0.53 -9.88
CA ILE A 8 -13.88 -0.26 -11.13
C ILE A 8 -12.37 -0.15 -10.89
N CYS A 9 -11.94 0.65 -9.90
CA CYS A 9 -10.52 0.82 -9.60
C CYS A 9 -9.84 -0.50 -9.21
N LEU A 10 -10.42 -1.23 -8.25
CA LEU A 10 -9.89 -2.53 -7.81
C LEU A 10 -10.00 -3.59 -8.91
N GLY A 11 -11.06 -3.53 -9.73
CA GLY A 11 -11.24 -4.42 -10.87
C GLY A 11 -10.14 -4.26 -11.92
N ILE A 12 -9.74 -3.03 -12.23
CA ILE A 12 -8.62 -2.76 -13.16
C ILE A 12 -7.30 -3.25 -12.57
N ILE A 13 -7.03 -2.97 -11.29
CA ILE A 13 -5.80 -3.44 -10.60
C ILE A 13 -5.75 -4.97 -10.60
N THR A 14 -6.86 -5.63 -10.23
CA THR A 14 -6.96 -7.09 -10.17
C THR A 14 -6.85 -7.70 -11.57
N GLY A 15 -7.49 -7.09 -12.58
CA GLY A 15 -7.39 -7.51 -13.98
C GLY A 15 -5.96 -7.47 -14.47
N ALA A 16 -5.23 -6.38 -14.21
CA ALA A 16 -3.81 -6.26 -14.52
C ALA A 16 -2.98 -7.34 -13.78
N ALA A 17 -3.22 -7.54 -12.49
CA ALA A 17 -2.52 -8.56 -11.70
C ALA A 17 -2.73 -9.98 -12.25
N VAL A 18 -3.95 -10.32 -12.70
CA VAL A 18 -4.24 -11.61 -13.34
C VAL A 18 -3.49 -11.77 -14.66
N THR A 19 -3.41 -10.71 -15.49
CA THR A 19 -2.69 -10.77 -16.77
C THR A 19 -1.18 -10.94 -16.61
N VAL A 20 -0.59 -10.37 -15.56
CA VAL A 20 0.86 -10.45 -15.28
C VAL A 20 1.21 -11.73 -14.51
N GLY A 21 0.30 -12.21 -13.66
CA GLY A 21 0.48 -13.39 -12.82
C GLY A 21 0.26 -13.05 -11.35
N SER A 22 -0.86 -13.50 -10.79
CA SER A 22 -1.31 -13.12 -9.45
C SER A 22 -0.32 -13.44 -8.34
N HIS A 23 0.45 -14.52 -8.47
CA HIS A 23 1.46 -14.92 -7.48
C HIS A 23 2.53 -13.84 -7.23
N LEU A 24 2.82 -12.97 -8.20
CA LEU A 24 3.77 -11.87 -8.06
C LEU A 24 3.22 -10.70 -7.22
N PHE A 25 1.90 -10.67 -6.99
CA PHE A 25 1.21 -9.58 -6.31
C PHE A 25 0.82 -9.91 -4.87
N PHE A 26 1.18 -11.11 -4.37
CA PHE A 26 0.87 -11.56 -3.02
C PHE A 26 2.15 -11.78 -2.23
N ASP A 27 2.55 -10.78 -1.44
CA ASP A 27 3.62 -10.88 -0.45
C ASP A 27 3.10 -10.47 0.94
N LEU A 28 3.13 -11.42 1.87
CA LEU A 28 2.58 -11.22 3.21
C LEU A 28 3.39 -10.21 4.04
N ASN A 29 4.72 -10.16 3.85
CA ASN A 29 5.60 -9.29 4.63
C ASN A 29 5.35 -7.82 4.26
N SER A 30 5.28 -7.51 2.96
CA SER A 30 4.92 -6.19 2.46
C SER A 30 3.52 -5.77 2.92
N LEU A 31 2.56 -6.70 2.94
CA LEU A 31 1.20 -6.40 3.42
C LEU A 31 1.20 -6.06 4.92
N VAL A 32 1.87 -6.85 5.75
CA VAL A 32 1.98 -6.61 7.20
C VAL A 32 2.73 -5.30 7.47
N PHE A 33 3.78 -4.99 6.72
CA PHE A 33 4.50 -3.73 6.85
C PHE A 33 3.58 -2.53 6.64
N VAL A 34 2.79 -2.54 5.56
CA VAL A 34 1.86 -1.45 5.23
C VAL A 34 0.71 -1.38 6.24
N LEU A 35 0.10 -2.51 6.62
CA LEU A 35 -1.00 -2.53 7.59
C LEU A 35 -0.55 -2.11 9.00
N GLY A 36 0.61 -2.60 9.45
CA GLY A 36 1.21 -2.22 10.71
C GLY A 36 1.57 -0.74 10.73
N GLY A 37 2.16 -0.25 9.64
CA GLY A 37 2.48 1.15 9.45
C GLY A 37 1.25 2.07 9.42
N ALA A 38 0.20 1.68 8.69
CA ALA A 38 -1.07 2.39 8.64
C ALA A 38 -1.73 2.49 10.03
N THR A 39 -1.70 1.40 10.79
CA THR A 39 -2.22 1.34 12.16
C THR A 39 -1.38 2.20 13.11
N GLY A 40 -0.05 2.14 13.01
CA GLY A 40 0.85 2.99 13.80
C GLY A 40 0.64 4.48 13.51
N PHE A 41 0.49 4.84 12.23
CA PHE A 41 0.19 6.21 11.81
C PHE A 41 -1.16 6.69 12.32
N LEU A 42 -2.18 5.83 12.29
CA LEU A 42 -3.50 6.10 12.85
C LEU A 42 -3.43 6.43 14.34
N VAL A 43 -2.74 5.59 15.12
CA VAL A 43 -2.54 5.80 16.56
C VAL A 43 -1.75 7.08 16.81
N MET A 44 -0.72 7.36 16.01
CA MET A 44 0.07 8.59 16.11
C MET A 44 -0.77 9.85 15.86
N LYS A 45 -1.68 9.82 14.89
CA LYS A 45 -2.57 10.95 14.59
C LYS A 45 -3.61 11.19 15.69
N ASN A 46 -4.06 10.13 16.37
CA ASN A 46 -4.99 10.18 17.50
C ASN A 46 -6.19 11.14 17.29
N ASP A 47 -6.76 11.15 16.08
CA ASP A 47 -7.91 11.96 15.71
C ASP A 47 -9.10 11.05 15.42
N PRO A 48 -10.06 10.93 16.37
CA PRO A 48 -11.18 10.01 16.27
C PRO A 48 -12.18 10.32 15.16
N GLU A 49 -12.27 11.59 14.75
CA GLU A 49 -13.22 12.00 13.72
C GLU A 49 -12.78 11.55 12.32
N LYS A 50 -11.47 11.29 12.15
CA LYS A 50 -10.86 10.98 10.85
C LYS A 50 -10.14 9.63 10.83
N TYR A 51 -10.50 8.68 11.70
CA TYR A 51 -9.80 7.40 11.79
C TYR A 51 -9.63 6.69 10.44
N VAL A 52 -10.71 6.56 9.64
CA VAL A 52 -10.64 5.86 8.34
C VAL A 52 -9.74 6.60 7.35
N VAL A 53 -9.80 7.94 7.33
CA VAL A 53 -8.99 8.77 6.44
C VAL A 53 -7.51 8.68 6.82
N ASN A 54 -7.21 8.81 8.11
CA ASN A 54 -5.86 8.76 8.67
C ASN A 54 -5.22 7.38 8.46
N PHE A 55 -5.99 6.29 8.59
CA PHE A 55 -5.50 4.95 8.28
C PHE A 55 -5.09 4.84 6.81
N GLY A 56 -5.93 5.34 5.90
CA GLY A 56 -5.61 5.34 4.47
C GLY A 56 -4.39 6.19 4.12
N GLU A 57 -4.23 7.36 4.75
CA GLU A 57 -3.01 8.18 4.59
C GLU A 57 -1.78 7.44 5.10
N GLY A 58 -1.88 6.83 6.29
CA GLY A 58 -0.82 6.01 6.86
C GLY A 58 -0.40 4.86 5.94
N ALA A 59 -1.36 4.18 5.30
CA ALA A 59 -1.08 3.12 4.34
C ALA A 59 -0.26 3.63 3.14
N VAL A 60 -0.57 4.82 2.60
CA VAL A 60 0.21 5.42 1.51
C VAL A 60 1.60 5.83 1.98
N TYR A 61 1.69 6.48 3.15
CA TYR A 61 2.97 6.88 3.74
C TYR A 61 3.90 5.67 3.92
N PHE A 62 3.40 4.60 4.53
CA PHE A 62 4.19 3.38 4.71
C PHE A 62 4.39 2.59 3.41
N GLY A 63 3.51 2.73 2.42
CA GLY A 63 3.76 2.20 1.08
C GLY A 63 5.05 2.77 0.47
N TRP A 64 5.19 4.10 0.51
CA TRP A 64 6.40 4.79 0.03
C TRP A 64 7.63 4.51 0.89
N LEU A 65 7.51 4.50 2.22
CA LEU A 65 8.61 4.11 3.11
C LEU A 65 9.08 2.68 2.86
N GLY A 66 8.15 1.75 2.63
CA GLY A 66 8.46 0.36 2.31
C GLY A 66 9.28 0.24 1.02
N THR A 67 8.91 0.99 -0.01
CA THR A 67 9.69 1.02 -1.27
C THR A 67 11.08 1.60 -1.06
N LEU A 68 11.21 2.70 -0.31
CA LEU A 68 12.51 3.28 0.00
C LEU A 68 13.40 2.28 0.75
N ILE A 69 12.88 1.62 1.78
CA ILE A 69 13.61 0.59 2.53
C ILE A 69 14.00 -0.58 1.64
N GLY A 70 13.08 -1.05 0.79
CA GLY A 70 13.36 -2.12 -0.18
C GLY A 70 14.46 -1.75 -1.16
N LEU A 71 14.41 -0.55 -1.74
CA LEU A 71 15.45 -0.04 -2.63
C LEU A 71 16.80 0.11 -1.92
N ILE A 72 16.82 0.64 -0.69
CA ILE A 72 18.04 0.72 0.14
C ILE A 72 18.61 -0.68 0.40
N SER A 73 17.76 -1.68 0.65
CA SER A 73 18.21 -3.05 0.86
C SER A 73 18.81 -3.68 -0.39
N ILE A 74 18.27 -3.36 -1.57
CA ILE A 74 18.76 -3.86 -2.86
C ILE A 74 20.09 -3.18 -3.23
N THR A 75 20.18 -1.85 -3.12
CA THR A 75 21.38 -1.09 -3.46
C THR A 75 22.49 -1.26 -2.42
N GLY A 76 22.15 -1.48 -1.16
CA GLY A 76 23.08 -1.84 -0.09
C GLY A 76 23.55 -3.30 -0.14
N ASP A 77 23.17 -4.03 -1.19
CA ASP A 77 23.54 -5.42 -1.47
C ASP A 77 23.36 -6.40 -0.29
N ARG A 78 22.34 -6.15 0.55
CA ARG A 78 22.12 -6.91 1.80
C ARG A 78 21.93 -8.42 1.56
N PHE A 79 21.46 -8.79 0.37
CA PHE A 79 21.16 -10.17 -0.03
C PHE A 79 21.96 -10.64 -1.25
N SER A 80 23.09 -9.98 -1.57
CA SER A 80 23.82 -10.23 -2.83
C SER A 80 22.88 -10.17 -4.04
N ALA A 81 21.92 -9.24 -3.95
CA ALA A 81 20.90 -9.07 -4.97
C ALA A 81 21.43 -8.11 -6.04
N TRP A 82 22.32 -7.17 -5.70
CA TRP A 82 22.77 -6.17 -6.65
C TRP A 82 23.58 -6.81 -7.79
N GLY A 83 23.10 -6.65 -9.02
CA GLY A 83 23.72 -7.23 -10.22
C GLY A 83 23.35 -8.69 -10.50
N ASP A 84 22.55 -9.32 -9.64
CA ASP A 84 22.02 -10.68 -9.83
C ASP A 84 20.55 -10.61 -10.28
N GLY A 85 20.30 -10.76 -11.58
CA GLY A 85 18.96 -10.64 -12.17
C GLY A 85 17.90 -11.56 -11.55
N ASP A 86 18.31 -12.74 -11.09
CA ASP A 86 17.41 -13.74 -10.50
C ASP A 86 16.93 -13.32 -9.11
N LYS A 87 17.71 -12.50 -8.40
CA LYS A 87 17.38 -11.98 -7.07
C LYS A 87 16.85 -10.54 -7.10
N MET A 88 17.31 -9.72 -8.03
CA MET A 88 16.87 -8.33 -8.18
C MET A 88 15.39 -8.25 -8.52
N GLY A 89 14.93 -9.06 -9.48
CA GLY A 89 13.54 -9.03 -9.95
C GLY A 89 12.54 -9.22 -8.81
N PRO A 90 12.63 -10.33 -8.04
CA PRO A 90 11.77 -10.56 -6.88
C PRO A 90 11.89 -9.47 -5.80
N ALA A 91 13.10 -8.98 -5.51
CA ALA A 91 13.29 -7.94 -4.50
C ALA A 91 12.65 -6.60 -4.90
N LEU A 92 12.78 -6.21 -6.17
CA LEU A 92 12.13 -5.02 -6.73
C LEU A 92 10.61 -5.17 -6.73
N ALA A 93 10.10 -6.35 -7.08
CA ALA A 93 8.67 -6.63 -7.02
C ALA A 93 8.14 -6.40 -5.59
N VAL A 94 8.75 -7.01 -4.58
CA VAL A 94 8.37 -6.83 -3.17
C VAL A 94 8.42 -5.35 -2.75
N ALA A 95 9.45 -4.61 -3.17
CA ALA A 95 9.56 -3.17 -2.89
C ALA A 95 8.46 -2.34 -3.56
N MET A 96 8.00 -2.72 -4.76
CA MET A 96 6.89 -2.05 -5.45
C MET A 96 5.52 -2.42 -4.87
N LEU A 97 5.37 -3.64 -4.33
CA LEU A 97 4.12 -4.10 -3.73
C LEU A 97 3.68 -3.25 -2.55
N THR A 98 4.60 -2.68 -1.77
CA THR A 98 4.23 -1.82 -0.64
C THR A 98 3.47 -0.58 -1.10
N ILE A 99 3.88 0.07 -2.21
CA ILE A 99 3.13 1.17 -2.82
C ILE A 99 1.77 0.70 -3.31
N LEU A 100 1.72 -0.43 -4.01
CA LEU A 100 0.47 -0.97 -4.54
C LEU A 100 -0.54 -1.24 -3.41
N TYR A 101 -0.09 -1.87 -2.32
CA TYR A 101 -0.92 -2.12 -1.14
C TYR A 101 -1.33 -0.83 -0.44
N GLY A 102 -0.42 0.13 -0.30
CA GLY A 102 -0.71 1.44 0.30
C GLY A 102 -1.84 2.17 -0.42
N TYR A 103 -1.76 2.28 -1.75
CA TYR A 103 -2.82 2.92 -2.55
C TYR A 103 -4.10 2.08 -2.63
N SER A 104 -4.00 0.74 -2.68
CA SER A 104 -5.19 -0.13 -2.66
C SER A 104 -5.98 0.05 -1.37
N LEU A 105 -5.30 0.09 -0.22
CA LEU A 105 -5.91 0.39 1.08
C LEU A 105 -6.47 1.81 1.11
N LYS A 106 -5.77 2.80 0.55
CA LYS A 106 -6.31 4.18 0.46
C LYS A 106 -7.61 4.23 -0.33
N LEU A 107 -7.71 3.55 -1.48
CA LEU A 107 -8.94 3.48 -2.26
C LEU A 107 -10.09 2.89 -1.45
N ILE A 108 -9.85 1.81 -0.72
CA ILE A 108 -10.83 1.20 0.18
C ILE A 108 -11.25 2.20 1.25
N THR A 109 -10.30 2.90 1.89
CA THR A 109 -10.62 3.89 2.93
C THR A 109 -11.42 5.08 2.40
N ILE A 110 -11.20 5.52 1.16
CA ILE A 110 -11.98 6.59 0.54
C ILE A 110 -13.43 6.17 0.35
N ALA A 111 -13.67 4.92 -0.04
CA ALA A 111 -15.03 4.41 -0.19
C ALA A 111 -15.73 4.22 1.16
N LEU A 112 -14.98 3.85 2.21
CA LEU A 112 -15.47 3.65 3.58
C LEU A 112 -15.62 4.95 4.36
N ALA A 113 -14.89 6.00 4.00
CA ALA A 113 -15.03 7.31 4.60
C ALA A 113 -16.45 7.82 4.32
N GLN A 114 -17.27 7.86 5.37
CA GLN A 114 -18.55 8.55 5.35
C GLN A 114 -18.25 10.01 5.03
N ASP A 115 -19.06 10.66 4.19
CA ASP A 115 -18.92 12.08 3.89
C ASP A 115 -18.81 12.81 5.23
N LEU A 116 -17.58 13.25 5.56
CA LEU A 116 -17.31 14.08 6.71
C LEU A 116 -18.26 15.25 6.54
N LYS A 117 -19.35 15.29 7.32
CA LYS A 117 -20.23 16.45 7.34
C LYS A 117 -19.28 17.63 7.55
N PRO A 118 -19.31 18.66 6.69
CA PRO A 118 -18.53 19.85 6.96
C PRO A 118 -18.96 20.31 8.36
N VAL A 119 -17.99 20.41 9.26
CA VAL A 119 -18.16 21.10 10.53
C VAL A 119 -18.77 22.45 10.15
N LYS A 120 -20.03 22.66 10.52
CA LYS A 120 -20.65 23.98 10.38
C LYS A 120 -19.83 24.90 11.28
N GLU A 121 -19.07 25.80 10.66
CA GLU A 121 -18.60 27.02 11.30
C GLU A 121 -19.78 27.90 11.72
#